data_AF-A0A086AEH0-F1
#
_entry.id   AF-A0A086AEH0-F1
#
_cell.length_a   1.000
_cell.length_b   1.000
_cell.length_c   1.000
_cell.angle_alpha   90.00
_cell.angle_beta   90.00
_cell.angle_gamma   90.00
#
_symmetry.space_group_name_H-M   'P 1'
#
loop_
_entity.id
_entity.type
_entity.pdbx_description
1 polymer ?
#
loop_
_entity_poly.entity_id
_entity_poly.type
_entity_poly.pdbx_seq_one_letter_code
_entity_poly.pdbx_strand_id
1 'polypeptide(L)'
;MAQQQYYRGNDGNFYPVQNQSNHSNNNNHSNGQKPIYKRSGAVYSRIRNGNFEGDTIVNAWRSTKLGLMKATVAPYSGQGGKGREIVNSSGKSGNQDKEYQKMICTIQNTSLGTNQTYHVLMNLKTQVIVIQELGLCITPNGSGTTKSGKRVTGYFGKNYKS
;
A
#
# COMPACT_ATOMS: atom_id res chain seq x y z
N MET A 1 59.22 -9.17 -41.75
CA MET A 1 59.04 -7.97 -40.90
C MET A 1 57.73 -7.32 -41.31
N ALA A 2 56.68 -7.43 -40.50
CA ALA A 2 55.35 -6.92 -40.86
C ALA A 2 55.24 -5.43 -40.53
N GLN A 3 54.88 -4.61 -41.52
CA GLN A 3 54.69 -3.16 -41.37
C GLN A 3 53.36 -2.89 -40.64
N GLN A 4 53.41 -2.26 -39.47
CA GLN A 4 52.22 -1.82 -38.72
C GLN A 4 51.68 -0.53 -39.34
N GLN A 5 50.42 -0.53 -39.78
CA GLN A 5 49.74 0.68 -40.23
C GLN A 5 49.18 1.45 -39.03
N TYR A 6 49.52 2.74 -38.95
CA TYR A 6 49.05 3.68 -37.93
C TYR A 6 48.12 4.70 -38.57
N TYR A 7 47.06 5.12 -37.87
CA TYR A 7 46.14 6.18 -38.32
C TYR A 7 46.37 7.48 -37.54
N ARG A 8 46.34 8.63 -38.23
CA ARG A 8 46.58 9.97 -37.65
C ARG A 8 45.26 10.65 -37.33
N GLY A 9 44.99 10.93 -36.05
CA GLY A 9 43.85 11.74 -35.64
C GLY A 9 44.08 13.23 -35.89
N ASN A 10 43.00 14.02 -35.94
CA ASN A 10 43.05 15.48 -36.13
C ASN A 10 43.74 16.26 -34.98
N ASP A 11 44.04 15.59 -33.87
CA ASP A 11 44.74 16.16 -32.71
C ASP A 11 46.25 15.83 -32.72
N GLY A 12 46.76 15.28 -33.83
CA GLY A 12 48.19 15.02 -34.05
C GLY A 12 48.72 13.70 -33.48
N ASN A 13 47.93 12.95 -32.71
CA ASN A 13 48.35 11.65 -32.16
C ASN A 13 48.02 10.46 -33.09
N PHE A 14 48.96 9.51 -33.17
CA PHE A 14 48.88 8.28 -33.97
C PHE A 14 48.53 7.07 -33.09
N TYR A 15 47.54 6.28 -33.50
CA TYR A 15 47.12 5.06 -32.78
C TYR A 15 47.26 3.80 -33.66
N PRO A 16 47.68 2.66 -33.09
CA PRO A 16 47.77 1.39 -33.81
C PRO A 16 46.38 0.82 -34.08
N VAL A 17 46.13 0.38 -35.33
CA VAL A 17 44.84 -0.17 -35.76
C VAL A 17 44.72 -1.64 -35.32
N GLN A 18 44.01 -1.89 -34.23
CA GLN A 18 43.69 -3.24 -33.78
C GLN A 18 42.41 -3.72 -34.47
N ASN A 19 42.60 -4.60 -35.44
CA ASN A 19 41.53 -5.19 -36.26
C ASN A 19 40.71 -6.17 -35.39
N GLN A 20 39.60 -5.71 -34.79
CA GLN A 20 38.76 -6.55 -33.94
C GLN A 20 37.29 -6.48 -34.38
N SER A 21 36.97 -7.42 -35.26
CA SER A 21 35.68 -8.09 -35.52
C SER A 21 34.44 -7.53 -34.82
N ASN A 22 33.59 -6.86 -35.62
CA ASN A 22 32.20 -6.54 -35.33
C ASN A 22 31.42 -7.79 -34.88
N HIS A 23 31.15 -7.92 -33.58
CA HIS A 23 30.02 -8.67 -33.05
C HIS A 23 29.01 -7.67 -32.48
N SER A 24 28.05 -7.29 -33.31
CA SER A 24 26.88 -6.50 -32.94
C SER A 24 25.99 -7.33 -32.01
N ASN A 25 26.33 -7.34 -30.72
CA ASN A 25 25.49 -7.92 -29.68
C ASN A 25 24.51 -6.84 -29.22
N ASN A 26 23.46 -6.66 -30.03
CA ASN A 26 22.35 -5.77 -29.75
C ASN A 26 21.49 -6.38 -28.62
N ASN A 27 22.03 -6.31 -27.40
CA ASN A 27 21.42 -6.80 -26.18
C ASN A 27 20.32 -5.82 -25.74
N ASN A 28 19.20 -5.87 -26.45
CA ASN A 28 17.93 -5.28 -26.04
C ASN A 28 17.47 -5.98 -24.75
N HIS A 29 17.98 -5.53 -23.60
CA HIS A 29 17.46 -5.88 -22.29
C HIS A 29 16.11 -5.17 -22.11
N SER A 30 15.09 -5.69 -22.79
CA SER A 30 13.69 -5.48 -22.43
C SER A 30 13.49 -6.14 -21.06
N ASN A 31 13.83 -5.40 -20.00
CA ASN A 31 13.51 -5.75 -18.62
C ASN A 31 11.97 -5.78 -18.51
N GLY A 32 11.37 -6.93 -18.85
CA GLY A 32 9.97 -7.21 -18.64
C GLY A 32 9.67 -7.14 -17.15
N GLN A 33 9.22 -5.96 -16.70
CA GLN A 33 8.75 -5.77 -15.33
C GLN A 33 7.66 -6.79 -15.07
N LYS A 34 7.99 -7.80 -14.26
CA LYS A 34 7.02 -8.81 -13.83
C LYS A 34 5.83 -8.06 -13.20
N PRO A 35 4.58 -8.45 -13.50
CA PRO A 35 3.41 -7.78 -12.95
C PRO A 35 3.47 -7.74 -11.42
N ILE A 36 3.39 -6.54 -10.84
CA ILE A 36 3.36 -6.37 -9.38
C ILE A 36 1.93 -6.63 -8.90
N TYR A 37 1.70 -7.80 -8.33
CA TYR A 37 0.40 -8.18 -7.77
C TYR A 37 0.21 -7.60 -6.36
N LYS A 38 -1.00 -7.09 -6.08
CA LYS A 38 -1.37 -6.64 -4.74
C LYS A 38 -1.42 -7.81 -3.76
N ARG A 39 -0.86 -7.57 -2.58
CA ARG A 39 -0.84 -8.48 -1.43
C ARG A 39 -1.74 -8.02 -0.29
N SER A 40 -2.52 -6.97 -0.52
CA SER A 40 -3.45 -6.39 0.44
C SER A 40 -4.61 -5.72 -0.28
N GLY A 41 -5.72 -5.52 0.42
CA GLY A 41 -6.84 -4.72 -0.04
C GLY A 41 -7.76 -4.33 1.10
N ALA A 42 -8.63 -3.36 0.84
CA ALA A 42 -9.66 -2.91 1.75
C ALA A 42 -10.93 -2.58 0.98
N VAL A 43 -12.06 -2.98 1.55
CA VAL A 43 -13.40 -2.75 1.03
C VAL A 43 -14.16 -1.93 2.06
N TYR A 44 -14.65 -0.79 1.62
CA TYR A 44 -15.47 0.11 2.39
C TYR A 44 -16.91 -0.06 1.91
N SER A 45 -17.82 -0.33 2.82
CA SER A 45 -19.23 -0.52 2.53
C SER A 45 -20.09 0.27 3.49
N ARG A 46 -21.27 0.67 3.03
CA ARG A 46 -22.28 1.32 3.87
C ARG A 46 -23.14 0.27 4.55
N ILE A 47 -23.39 0.46 5.84
CA ILE A 47 -24.33 -0.35 6.61
C ILE A 47 -25.74 0.01 6.16
N ARG A 48 -26.53 -0.98 5.76
CA ARG A 48 -27.86 -0.77 5.18
C ARG A 48 -28.97 -0.68 6.23
N ASN A 49 -28.86 -1.43 7.33
CA ASN A 49 -29.92 -1.57 8.33
C ASN A 49 -29.33 -1.57 9.75
N GLY A 50 -30.14 -1.18 10.74
CA GLY A 50 -29.83 -1.29 12.17
C GLY A 50 -29.33 0.02 12.80
N ASN A 51 -28.77 -0.07 14.01
CA ASN A 51 -28.39 1.10 14.82
C ASN A 51 -27.31 2.00 14.20
N PHE A 52 -26.62 1.52 13.16
CA PHE A 52 -25.56 2.22 12.44
C PHE A 52 -25.86 2.35 10.94
N GLU A 53 -27.14 2.38 10.56
CA GLU A 53 -27.52 2.62 9.17
C GLU A 53 -26.85 3.89 8.62
N GLY A 54 -26.29 3.78 7.41
CA GLY A 54 -25.55 4.86 6.75
C GLY A 54 -24.08 4.96 7.14
N ASP A 55 -23.64 4.35 8.24
CA ASP A 55 -22.22 4.35 8.64
C ASP A 55 -21.37 3.42 7.77
N THR A 56 -20.06 3.58 7.88
CA THR A 56 -19.08 2.79 7.12
C THR A 56 -18.62 1.58 7.93
N ILE A 57 -18.64 0.42 7.30
CA ILE A 57 -17.94 -0.79 7.76
C ILE A 57 -16.81 -1.10 6.78
N VAL A 58 -15.66 -1.47 7.31
CA VAL A 58 -14.45 -1.74 6.51
C VAL A 58 -14.01 -3.17 6.72
N ASN A 59 -13.82 -3.90 5.62
CA ASN A 59 -13.19 -5.21 5.62
C ASN A 59 -11.88 -5.13 4.85
N ALA A 60 -10.79 -5.51 5.49
CA ALA A 60 -9.46 -5.46 4.89
C ALA A 60 -8.71 -6.77 5.07
N TRP A 61 -7.74 -7.00 4.19
CA TRP A 61 -6.91 -8.19 4.21
C TRP A 61 -5.50 -7.87 3.76
N ARG A 62 -4.54 -8.62 4.29
CA ARG A 62 -3.15 -8.59 3.83
C ARG A 62 -2.49 -9.95 3.99
N SER A 63 -1.66 -10.31 3.01
CA SER A 63 -0.77 -11.46 3.10
C SER A 63 0.48 -11.07 3.88
N THR A 64 0.73 -11.79 4.97
CA THR A 64 1.93 -11.63 5.80
C THR A 64 2.84 -12.86 5.63
N LYS A 65 4.02 -12.85 6.27
CA LYS A 65 4.87 -14.05 6.36
C LYS A 65 4.18 -15.18 7.15
N LEU A 66 3.32 -14.82 8.11
CA LEU A 66 2.59 -15.73 8.97
C LEU A 66 1.17 -15.98 8.45
N GLY A 67 0.96 -15.93 7.12
CA GLY A 67 -0.35 -16.18 6.51
C GLY A 67 -1.24 -14.95 6.37
N LEU A 68 -2.54 -15.19 6.21
CA LEU A 68 -3.54 -14.17 5.89
C LEU A 68 -4.02 -13.47 7.17
N MET A 69 -3.84 -12.16 7.20
CA MET A 69 -4.37 -11.30 8.25
C MET A 69 -5.58 -10.55 7.71
N LYS A 70 -6.69 -10.61 8.43
CA LYS A 70 -7.94 -9.91 8.12
C LYS A 70 -8.22 -8.86 9.19
N ALA A 71 -8.84 -7.77 8.78
CA ALA A 71 -9.32 -6.73 9.67
C ALA A 71 -10.78 -6.45 9.34
N THR A 72 -11.62 -6.41 10.36
CA THR A 72 -13.00 -5.94 10.26
C THR A 72 -13.15 -4.75 11.18
N VAL A 73 -13.50 -3.59 10.62
CA VAL A 73 -13.66 -2.34 11.34
C VAL A 73 -15.12 -1.92 11.28
N ALA A 74 -15.75 -1.83 12.45
CA ALA A 74 -17.16 -1.46 12.59
C ALA A 74 -17.32 -0.24 13.50
N PRO A 75 -18.38 0.56 13.33
CA PRO A 75 -18.69 1.67 14.22
C PRO A 75 -18.77 1.24 15.68
N TYR A 76 -18.24 2.08 16.57
CA TYR A 76 -18.36 1.86 18.01
C TYR A 76 -19.69 2.47 18.51
N SER A 77 -20.48 1.70 19.26
CA SER A 77 -21.61 2.25 20.02
C SER A 77 -21.07 2.88 21.30
N GLY A 78 -21.13 4.20 21.40
CA GLY A 78 -20.80 4.90 22.64
C GLY A 78 -21.74 4.53 23.81
N GLN A 79 -21.50 5.14 24.97
CA GLN A 79 -22.46 5.08 26.09
C GLN A 79 -23.80 5.66 25.63
N GLY A 80 -24.82 4.80 25.53
CA GLY A 80 -26.14 5.15 24.99
C GLY A 80 -26.66 4.19 23.91
N GLY A 81 -25.83 3.28 23.41
CA GLY A 81 -26.26 2.15 22.57
C GLY A 81 -26.75 2.51 21.16
N LYS A 82 -26.73 3.80 20.80
CA LYS A 82 -27.15 4.31 19.49
C LYS A 82 -26.27 5.48 19.08
N GLY A 83 -25.90 5.51 17.80
CA GLY A 83 -25.24 6.65 17.19
C GLY A 83 -23.72 6.54 17.12
N ARG A 84 -23.17 7.41 16.26
CA ARG A 84 -21.77 7.50 15.92
C ARG A 84 -21.04 8.41 16.90
N GLU A 85 -19.94 7.92 17.48
CA GLU A 85 -19.09 8.75 18.32
C GLU A 85 -18.00 9.45 17.49
N ILE A 86 -18.05 10.78 17.47
CA ILE A 86 -17.10 11.65 16.77
C ILE A 86 -16.11 12.25 17.77
N VAL A 87 -14.83 12.23 17.40
CA VAL A 87 -13.73 12.87 18.12
C VAL A 87 -13.16 13.95 17.22
N ASN A 88 -13.15 15.18 17.72
CA ASN A 88 -12.54 16.30 17.03
C ASN A 88 -11.11 16.50 17.55
N SER A 89 -10.17 16.69 16.63
CA SER A 89 -8.81 17.10 16.96
C SER A 89 -8.55 18.49 16.37
N SER A 90 -8.35 19.46 17.26
CA SER A 90 -7.85 20.79 16.94
C SER A 90 -6.35 20.68 16.65
N GLY A 91 -5.99 20.51 15.37
CA GLY A 91 -4.60 20.30 14.99
C GLY A 91 -3.78 21.59 15.07
N LYS A 92 -2.57 21.53 15.67
CA LYS A 92 -1.56 22.62 15.67
C LYS A 92 -0.90 22.87 14.30
N SER A 93 -1.16 22.05 13.29
CA SER A 93 -0.57 22.17 11.95
C SER A 93 -1.66 22.19 10.90
N GLY A 94 -1.88 23.38 10.34
CA GLY A 94 -2.77 23.65 9.21
C GLY A 94 -4.26 23.67 9.55
N ASN A 95 -4.72 24.62 10.38
CA ASN A 95 -6.07 25.24 10.48
C ASN A 95 -7.31 24.48 9.95
N GLN A 96 -7.36 23.16 10.04
CA GLN A 96 -8.53 22.36 9.69
C GLN A 96 -8.81 21.41 10.82
N ASP A 97 -9.98 21.57 11.41
CA ASP A 97 -10.51 20.61 12.36
C ASP A 97 -10.57 19.24 11.68
N LYS A 98 -9.90 18.26 12.32
CA LYS A 98 -9.94 16.88 11.85
C LYS A 98 -10.97 16.15 12.67
N GLU A 99 -12.04 15.75 12.00
CA GLU A 99 -13.05 14.90 12.59
C GLU A 99 -12.63 13.43 12.41
N TYR A 100 -12.83 12.66 13.47
CA TYR A 100 -12.60 11.22 13.49
C TYR A 100 -13.82 10.50 14.04
N GLN A 101 -14.10 9.31 13.52
CA GLN A 101 -15.08 8.40 14.11
C GLN A 101 -14.36 7.35 14.96
N LYS A 102 -14.84 7.12 16.19
CA LYS A 102 -14.42 5.94 16.96
C LYS A 102 -15.02 4.67 16.36
N MET A 103 -14.16 3.68 16.17
CA MET A 103 -14.51 2.39 15.61
C MET A 103 -13.80 1.28 16.38
N ILE A 104 -14.31 0.06 16.23
CA ILE A 104 -13.69 -1.15 16.73
C ILE A 104 -13.09 -1.91 15.55
N CYS A 105 -11.80 -2.20 15.63
CA CYS A 105 -11.09 -3.02 14.66
C CYS A 105 -10.83 -4.40 15.28
N THR A 106 -11.36 -5.45 14.66
CA THR A 106 -11.01 -6.83 15.00
C THR A 106 -10.03 -7.37 13.96
N ILE A 107 -8.84 -7.73 14.43
CA ILE A 107 -7.79 -8.36 13.65
C ILE A 107 -7.86 -9.87 13.86
N GLN A 108 -7.98 -10.61 12.76
CA GLN A 108 -7.89 -12.06 12.74
C GLN A 108 -6.62 -12.47 11.99
N ASN A 109 -5.75 -13.23 12.65
CA ASN A 109 -4.68 -13.95 11.96
C ASN A 109 -5.12 -15.39 11.73
N THR A 110 -5.45 -15.70 10.47
CA THR A 110 -6.01 -17.01 10.11
C THR A 110 -5.08 -18.19 10.40
N SER A 111 -3.76 -18.00 10.29
CA SER A 111 -2.80 -19.07 10.53
C SER A 111 -2.50 -19.29 12.01
N LEU A 112 -2.68 -18.26 12.85
CA LEU A 112 -2.47 -18.37 14.30
C LEU A 112 -3.77 -18.64 15.07
N GLY A 113 -4.93 -18.51 14.42
CA GLY A 113 -6.24 -18.65 15.07
C GLY A 113 -6.57 -17.55 16.08
N THR A 114 -5.78 -16.47 16.13
CA THR A 114 -5.93 -15.39 17.13
C THR A 114 -6.84 -14.28 16.62
N ASN A 115 -7.71 -13.80 17.50
CA ASN A 115 -8.50 -12.59 17.31
C ASN A 115 -8.08 -11.54 18.34
N GLN A 116 -7.82 -10.32 17.88
CA GLN A 116 -7.45 -9.18 18.73
C GLN A 116 -8.30 -7.98 18.36
N THR A 117 -8.79 -7.26 19.36
CA THR A 117 -9.70 -6.13 19.17
C THR A 117 -9.03 -4.85 19.64
N TYR A 118 -9.10 -3.81 18.81
CA TYR A 118 -8.49 -2.52 19.03
C TYR A 118 -9.51 -1.41 18.86
N HIS A 119 -9.45 -0.40 19.72
CA HIS A 119 -10.16 0.85 19.52
C HIS A 119 -9.37 1.71 18.53
N VAL A 120 -10.01 2.12 17.45
CA VAL A 120 -9.35 2.88 16.38
C VAL A 120 -10.14 4.13 16.02
N LEU A 121 -9.43 5.08 15.43
CA LEU A 121 -10.02 6.30 14.87
C LEU A 121 -9.97 6.24 13.35
N MET A 122 -11.12 6.45 12.70
CA MET A 122 -11.20 6.68 11.26
C MET A 122 -11.27 8.17 10.99
N ASN A 123 -10.35 8.70 10.19
CA ASN A 123 -10.46 10.07 9.71
C ASN A 123 -11.68 10.20 8.78
N LEU A 124 -12.57 11.14 9.07
CA LEU A 124 -13.86 11.24 8.40
C LEU A 124 -13.75 11.62 6.92
N LYS A 125 -12.78 12.49 6.60
CA LYS A 125 -12.54 13.02 5.25
C LYS A 125 -11.78 12.03 4.35
N THR A 126 -10.73 11.41 4.89
CA THR A 126 -9.84 10.53 4.12
C THR A 126 -10.18 9.05 4.25
N GLN A 127 -11.06 8.69 5.19
CA GLN A 127 -11.43 7.32 5.56
C GLN A 127 -10.23 6.43 5.96
N VAL A 128 -9.12 7.07 6.33
CA VAL A 128 -7.92 6.37 6.82
C VAL A 128 -8.14 5.96 8.26
N ILE A 129 -7.90 4.68 8.54
CA ILE A 129 -7.92 4.09 9.88
C ILE A 129 -6.49 3.73 10.24
N VAL A 130 -6.02 4.21 11.39
CA VAL A 130 -4.69 3.85 11.93
C VAL A 130 -4.88 2.93 13.12
N ILE A 131 -4.21 1.78 13.10
CA ILE A 131 -4.12 0.84 14.21
C ILE A 131 -2.76 1.08 14.87
N GLN A 132 -2.73 1.96 15.86
CA GLN A 132 -1.50 2.52 16.42
C GLN A 132 -0.63 1.43 17.05
N GLU A 133 -1.26 0.52 17.78
CA GLU A 133 -0.63 -0.58 18.52
C GLU A 133 0.13 -1.55 17.60
N LEU A 134 -0.28 -1.64 16.33
CA LEU A 134 0.34 -2.52 15.34
C LEU A 134 1.22 -1.76 14.33
N GLY A 135 1.26 -0.42 14.39
CA GLY A 135 1.92 0.40 13.37
C GLY A 135 1.33 0.19 11.97
N LEU A 136 0.04 -0.13 11.87
CA LEU A 136 -0.66 -0.43 10.62
C LEU A 136 -1.69 0.63 10.27
N CYS A 137 -2.04 0.70 9.00
CA CYS A 137 -3.16 1.52 8.53
C CYS A 137 -4.00 0.79 7.48
N ILE A 138 -5.28 1.18 7.41
CA ILE A 138 -6.23 0.83 6.37
C ILE A 138 -6.61 2.12 5.65
N THR A 139 -6.56 2.13 4.33
CA THR A 139 -6.91 3.29 3.50
C THR A 139 -7.70 2.84 2.28
N PRO A 140 -8.66 3.65 1.79
CA PRO A 140 -9.34 3.38 0.51
C PRO A 140 -8.39 3.50 -0.69
N ASN A 141 -7.22 4.14 -0.50
CA ASN A 141 -6.27 4.40 -1.57
C ASN A 141 -5.53 3.15 -2.04
N GLY A 142 -5.15 3.19 -3.32
CA GLY A 142 -4.37 2.15 -3.99
C GLY A 142 -5.26 1.13 -4.70
N SER A 143 -4.98 0.86 -5.95
CA SER A 143 -5.69 -0.10 -6.79
C SER A 143 -4.70 -1.04 -7.48
N GLY A 144 -5.19 -2.17 -7.96
CA GLY A 144 -4.38 -3.14 -8.70
C GLY A 144 -5.06 -4.49 -8.81
N THR A 145 -4.31 -5.52 -9.16
CA THR A 145 -4.80 -6.88 -9.34
C THR A 145 -4.09 -7.84 -8.40
N THR A 146 -4.83 -8.84 -7.94
CA THR A 146 -4.25 -9.98 -7.20
C THR A 146 -3.59 -10.96 -8.18
N LYS A 147 -2.85 -11.95 -7.66
CA LYS A 147 -2.28 -13.04 -8.48
C LYS A 147 -3.32 -13.79 -9.32
N SER A 148 -4.56 -13.86 -8.83
CA SER A 148 -5.69 -14.48 -9.55
C SER A 148 -6.29 -13.61 -10.66
N GLY A 149 -5.76 -12.40 -10.89
CA GLY A 149 -6.31 -11.43 -11.84
C GLY A 149 -7.45 -10.57 -11.27
N LYS A 150 -8.01 -10.90 -10.10
CA LYS A 150 -9.08 -10.10 -9.48
C LYS A 150 -8.61 -8.68 -9.16
N ARG A 151 -9.37 -7.68 -9.64
CA ARG A 151 -9.18 -6.26 -9.30
C ARG A 151 -9.51 -6.03 -7.82
N VAL A 152 -8.64 -5.31 -7.14
CA VAL A 152 -8.79 -4.97 -5.72
C VAL A 152 -8.38 -3.52 -5.46
N THR A 153 -9.09 -2.90 -4.53
CA THR A 153 -8.88 -1.51 -4.08
C THR A 153 -8.45 -1.48 -2.63
N GLY A 154 -8.05 -0.30 -2.18
CA GLY A 154 -7.58 -0.06 -0.83
C GLY A 154 -6.22 -0.68 -0.51
N TYR A 155 -5.76 -0.39 0.69
CA TYR A 155 -4.51 -0.89 1.23
C TYR A 155 -4.68 -1.18 2.71
N PHE A 156 -4.04 -2.27 3.15
CA PHE A 156 -3.90 -2.63 4.56
C PHE A 156 -2.48 -3.10 4.81
N GLY A 157 -1.71 -2.31 5.55
CA GLY A 157 -0.28 -2.56 5.70
C GLY A 157 0.39 -1.57 6.64
N LYS A 158 1.72 -1.51 6.57
CA LYS A 158 2.53 -0.64 7.43
C LYS A 158 2.11 0.82 7.24
N ASN A 159 1.94 1.53 8.35
CA ASN A 159 1.84 2.98 8.33
C ASN A 159 3.26 3.57 8.23
N TYR A 160 3.55 4.30 7.16
CA TYR A 160 4.87 4.91 6.95
C TYR A 160 4.98 6.32 7.54
N LYS A 161 3.90 6.83 8.14
CA LYS A 161 3.83 8.15 8.78
C LYS A 161 3.78 8.10 10.31
N SER A 162 3.88 6.91 10.90
CA SER A 162 3.91 6.69 12.35
C SER A 162 5.30 6.91 12.91
#